data_AF-A0A1F9H593-F1
#
_entry.id   AF-A0A1F9H593-F1
#
_cell.length_a   1.000
_cell.length_b   1.000
_cell.length_c   1.000
_cell.angle_alpha   90.00
_cell.angle_beta   90.00
_cell.angle_gamma   90.00
#
_symmetry.space_group_name_H-M   'P 1'
#
loop_
_entity.id
_entity.type
_entity.pdbx_description
1 polymer ?
#
loop_
_entity_poly.entity_id
_entity_poly.type
_entity_poly.pdbx_seq_one_letter_code
_entity_poly.pdbx_strand_id
1 'polypeptide(L)'
;MRLHPEQIQKISKMVLKKIKGSGYVTFKVSEEKIFEKIVGVITKNMFEESKLDEEAQKKMDQARSQIKSGDLDEHRAFQMIKKQLAKEKKFVL
;
A
#
# COMPACT_ATOMS: atom_id res chain seq x y z
N MET A 1 5.93 -2.90 1.54
CA MET A 1 7.26 -2.63 0.88
C MET A 1 7.53 -1.13 0.96
N ARG A 2 8.78 -0.67 0.95
CA ARG A 2 9.06 0.79 0.90
C ARG A 2 9.50 1.18 -0.51
N LEU A 3 8.65 1.91 -1.22
CA LEU A 3 9.02 2.54 -2.48
C LEU A 3 9.73 3.87 -2.19
N HIS A 4 10.83 4.13 -2.89
CA HIS A 4 11.49 5.43 -2.82
C HIS A 4 10.64 6.51 -3.51
N PRO A 5 10.73 7.78 -3.09
CA PRO A 5 10.00 8.89 -3.70
C PRO A 5 10.19 8.99 -5.22
N GLU A 6 11.40 8.74 -5.71
CA GLU A 6 11.72 8.73 -7.15
C GLU A 6 10.96 7.63 -7.91
N GLN A 7 10.79 6.46 -7.30
CA GLN A 7 10.02 5.36 -7.88
C GLN A 7 8.54 5.71 -7.94
N ILE A 8 8.00 6.33 -6.89
CA ILE A 8 6.62 6.82 -6.86
C ILE A 8 6.38 7.83 -7.97
N GLN A 9 7.30 8.78 -8.17
CA GLN A 9 7.22 9.75 -9.27
C GLN A 9 7.27 9.07 -10.64
N LYS A 10 8.17 8.09 -10.84
CA LYS A 10 8.29 7.35 -12.10
C LYS A 10 7.00 6.58 -12.42
N ILE A 11 6.43 5.89 -11.44
CA ILE A 11 5.14 5.20 -11.57
C ILE A 11 4.03 6.21 -11.89
N SER A 12 3.98 7.33 -11.17
CA SER A 12 2.99 8.38 -11.38
C SER A 12 3.03 8.95 -12.80
N LYS A 13 4.23 9.13 -13.39
CA LYS A 13 4.40 9.56 -14.78
C LYS A 13 3.85 8.53 -15.77
N MET A 14 4.10 7.24 -15.53
CA MET A 14 3.57 6.16 -16.37
C MET A 14 2.04 6.08 -16.32
N VAL A 15 1.46 6.22 -15.12
CA VAL A 15 0.01 6.25 -14.91
C VAL A 15 -0.61 7.43 -15.65
N LEU A 16 -0.05 8.64 -15.49
CA LEU A 16 -0.53 9.83 -16.18
C LEU A 16 -0.48 9.66 -17.71
N LYS A 17 0.63 9.14 -18.25
CA LYS A 17 0.78 8.86 -19.68
C LYS A 17 -0.27 7.88 -20.18
N LYS A 18 -0.56 6.82 -19.41
CA LYS A 18 -1.56 5.81 -19.76
C LYS A 18 -2.99 6.36 -19.71
N ILE A 19 -3.30 7.19 -18.72
CA ILE A 19 -4.60 7.88 -18.62
C ILE A 19 -4.80 8.79 -19.83
N LYS A 20 -3.80 9.62 -20.16
CA LYS A 20 -3.84 10.52 -21.32
C LYS A 20 -3.97 9.75 -22.64
N GLY A 21 -3.23 8.65 -22.79
CA GLY A 21 -3.27 7.81 -23.99
C GLY A 21 -4.53 6.95 -24.14
N SER A 22 -5.41 6.91 -23.13
CA SER A 22 -6.62 6.07 -23.16
C SER A 22 -7.74 6.64 -24.04
N GLY A 23 -7.72 7.95 -24.33
CA GLY A 23 -8.77 8.60 -25.14
C GLY A 23 -10.13 8.77 -24.45
N TYR A 24 -10.33 8.20 -23.25
CA TYR A 24 -11.59 8.27 -22.49
C TYR A 24 -11.65 9.40 -21.46
N VAL A 25 -10.60 10.22 -21.35
CA VAL A 25 -10.44 11.19 -20.25
C VAL A 25 -10.10 12.58 -20.79
N THR A 26 -10.90 13.57 -20.39
CA THR A 26 -10.62 14.99 -20.63
C THR A 26 -10.11 15.64 -19.36
N PHE A 27 -8.90 16.20 -19.41
CA PHE A 27 -8.34 16.92 -18.27
C PHE A 27 -8.97 18.31 -18.15
N LYS A 28 -9.65 18.56 -17.03
CA LYS A 28 -10.24 19.87 -16.69
C LYS A 28 -9.26 20.80 -15.98
N VAL A 29 -8.08 20.30 -15.65
CA VAL A 29 -7.01 21.01 -14.92
C VAL A 29 -5.66 20.70 -15.56
N SER A 30 -4.61 21.42 -15.17
CA SER A 30 -3.25 21.18 -15.68
C SER A 30 -2.76 19.76 -15.37
N GLU A 31 -1.93 19.22 -16.26
CA GLU A 31 -1.31 17.90 -16.09
C GLU A 31 -0.50 17.79 -14.80
N GLU A 32 0.14 18.88 -14.39
CA GLU A 32 0.89 18.98 -13.14
C GLU A 32 0.01 18.72 -11.91
N LYS A 33 -1.19 19.32 -11.83
CA LYS A 33 -2.12 19.06 -10.73
C LYS A 33 -2.59 17.61 -10.67
N ILE A 34 -2.76 16.98 -11.84
CA ILE A 34 -3.13 15.56 -11.92
C ILE A 34 -1.96 14.69 -11.48
N PHE A 35 -0.75 15.01 -11.92
CA PHE A 35 0.47 14.33 -11.51
C PHE A 35 0.66 14.38 -9.99
N GLU A 36 0.58 15.57 -9.39
CA GLU A 36 0.64 15.75 -7.94
C GLU A 36 -0.44 14.95 -7.21
N LYS A 37 -1.65 14.90 -7.75
CA LYS A 37 -2.74 14.10 -7.18
C LYS A 37 -2.42 12.61 -7.22
N ILE A 38 -1.87 12.10 -8.33
CA ILE A 38 -1.48 10.69 -8.46
C ILE A 38 -0.37 10.36 -7.46
N VAL A 39 0.68 11.20 -7.37
CA VAL A 39 1.77 11.05 -6.41
C VAL A 39 1.23 11.05 -4.98
N GLY A 40 0.32 11.96 -4.66
CA GLY A 40 -0.30 12.08 -3.34
C GLY A 40 -1.12 10.85 -2.96
N VAL A 41 -1.90 10.29 -3.91
CA VAL A 41 -2.70 9.07 -3.69
C VAL A 41 -1.79 7.87 -3.43
N ILE A 42 -0.76 7.67 -4.25
CA ILE A 42 0.18 6.55 -4.09
C ILE A 42 0.94 6.69 -2.76
N THR A 43 1.46 7.88 -2.46
CA THR A 43 2.18 8.16 -1.21
C THR A 43 1.30 7.90 0.02
N LYS A 44 0.04 8.37 -0.02
CA LYS A 44 -0.92 8.13 1.06
C LYS A 44 -1.17 6.63 1.25
N ASN A 45 -1.37 5.90 0.17
CA ASN A 45 -1.60 4.46 0.22
C ASN A 45 -0.39 3.70 0.79
N MET A 46 0.84 4.07 0.41
CA MET A 46 2.07 3.49 0.99
C MET A 46 2.21 3.77 2.49
N PHE A 47 1.81 4.97 2.94
CA PHE A 47 1.82 5.31 4.36
C PHE A 47 0.77 4.52 5.14
N GLU A 48 -0.42 4.34 4.59
CA GLU A 48 -1.46 3.49 5.17
C GLU A 48 -1.04 2.02 5.23
N GLU A 49 -0.36 1.50 4.19
CA GLU A 49 0.23 0.14 4.23
C GLU A 49 1.28 0.02 5.34
N SER A 50 2.14 1.02 5.50
CA SER A 50 3.18 1.02 6.54
C SER A 50 2.58 0.99 7.95
N LYS A 51 1.50 1.75 8.19
CA LYS A 51 0.75 1.69 9.45
C LYS A 51 0.12 0.32 9.68
N LEU A 52 -0.39 -0.30 8.62
CA LEU A 52 -0.97 -1.62 8.68
C LEU A 52 0.09 -2.69 9.02
N ASP A 53 1.30 -2.54 8.49
CA ASP A 53 2.45 -3.38 8.85
C ASP A 53 2.86 -3.22 10.31
N GLU A 54 2.91 -1.99 10.83
CA GLU A 54 3.20 -1.73 12.25
C GLU A 54 2.14 -2.35 13.18
N GLU A 55 0.86 -2.28 12.81
CA GLU A 55 -0.21 -2.92 13.57
C GLU A 55 -0.16 -4.45 13.48
N ALA A 56 0.17 -4.99 12.30
CA ALA A 56 0.38 -6.42 12.13
C ALA A 56 1.52 -6.94 13.01
N GLN A 57 2.61 -6.17 13.11
CA GLN A 57 3.74 -6.50 13.99
C GLN A 57 3.32 -6.51 15.46
N LYS A 58 2.56 -5.52 15.92
CA LYS A 58 2.04 -5.49 17.30
C LYS A 58 1.14 -6.68 17.61
N LYS A 59 0.25 -7.07 16.68
CA LYS A 59 -0.58 -8.27 16.83
C LYS A 59 0.25 -9.55 16.83
N MET A 60 1.30 -9.62 16.02
CA MET A 60 2.25 -10.72 16.03
C MET A 60 2.98 -10.85 17.36
N ASP A 61 3.45 -9.75 17.95
CA ASP A 61 4.15 -9.77 19.23
C ASP A 61 3.24 -10.27 20.37
N GLN A 62 1.94 -9.96 20.33
CA GLN A 62 0.94 -10.53 21.25
C GLN A 62 0.70 -12.03 21.02
N ALA A 63 0.74 -12.46 19.75
CA ALA A 63 0.56 -13.86 19.35
C ALA A 63 1.82 -14.72 19.51
N ARG A 64 3.02 -14.12 19.68
CA ARG A 64 4.31 -14.83 19.80
C ARG A 64 4.32 -15.91 20.88
N SER A 65 3.62 -15.68 22.00
CA SER A 65 3.49 -16.66 23.08
C SER A 65 2.70 -17.91 22.67
N GLN A 66 1.80 -17.79 21.70
CA GLN A 66 1.00 -18.90 21.15
C GLN A 66 1.67 -19.56 19.95
N ILE A 67 2.46 -18.80 19.17
CA ILE A 67 3.19 -19.29 17.97
C ILE A 67 4.40 -20.17 18.34
N LYS A 68 5.06 -19.90 19.49
CA LYS A 68 6.19 -20.72 19.99
C LYS A 68 5.84 -22.20 20.24
N SER A 69 4.56 -22.55 20.29
CA SER A 69 4.10 -23.92 20.57
C SER A 69 4.15 -24.89 19.37
N GLY A 70 4.70 -24.47 18.22
CA GLY A 70 5.36 -25.41 17.32
C GLY A 70 4.79 -25.65 15.91
N ASP A 71 3.71 -24.98 15.48
CA ASP A 71 3.05 -25.34 14.20
C ASP A 71 2.94 -24.23 13.14
N LEU A 72 3.23 -22.96 13.46
CA LEU A 72 3.06 -21.85 12.51
C LEU A 72 4.37 -21.09 12.24
N ASP A 73 4.77 -21.07 10.98
CA ASP A 73 5.85 -20.22 10.47
C ASP A 73 5.50 -18.74 10.73
N GLU A 74 6.39 -18.01 11.42
CA GLU A 74 6.23 -16.61 11.81
C GLU A 74 5.88 -15.71 10.60
N HIS A 75 6.46 -16.00 9.43
CA HIS A 75 6.18 -15.26 8.22
C HIS A 75 4.75 -15.50 7.73
N ARG A 76 4.25 -16.74 7.77
CA ARG A 76 2.87 -17.08 7.39
C ARG A 76 1.87 -16.47 8.36
N ALA A 77 2.15 -16.51 9.66
CA ALA A 77 1.32 -15.88 10.69
C ALA A 77 1.17 -14.38 10.44
N PHE A 78 2.29 -13.69 10.18
CA PHE A 78 2.30 -12.26 9.85
C PHE A 78 1.46 -11.96 8.61
N GLN A 79 1.61 -12.73 7.53
CA GLN A 79 0.83 -12.54 6.31
C GLN A 79 -0.68 -12.75 6.53
N MET A 80 -1.07 -13.71 7.36
CA MET A 80 -2.48 -13.95 7.72
C MET A 80 -3.07 -12.77 8.50
N ILE A 81 -2.34 -12.28 9.51
CA ILE A 81 -2.74 -11.11 10.32
C ILE A 81 -2.83 -9.87 9.44
N LYS A 82 -1.84 -9.64 8.57
CA LYS A 82 -1.82 -8.52 7.62
C LYS A 82 -3.04 -8.56 6.70
N LYS A 83 -3.37 -9.72 6.13
CA LYS A 83 -4.57 -9.89 5.28
C LYS A 83 -5.87 -9.65 6.05
N GLN A 84 -5.95 -10.10 7.30
CA GLN A 84 -7.13 -9.89 8.13
C GLN A 84 -7.33 -8.41 8.47
N LEU A 85 -6.26 -7.72 8.88
CA LEU A 85 -6.26 -6.28 9.13
C LEU A 85 -6.65 -5.48 7.87
N ALA A 86 -6.15 -5.87 6.70
CA ALA A 86 -6.48 -5.22 5.44
C ALA A 86 -7.98 -5.34 5.12
N LYS A 87 -8.58 -6.53 5.31
CA LYS A 87 -10.03 -6.73 5.15
C LYS A 87 -10.84 -5.86 6.11
N GLU A 88 -10.48 -5.83 7.39
CA GLU A 88 -11.17 -5.04 8.42
C GLU A 88 -11.16 -3.55 8.08
N LYS A 89 -10.03 -3.05 7.55
CA LYS A 89 -9.84 -1.65 7.18
C LYS A 89 -10.30 -1.30 5.76
N LYS A 90 -10.85 -2.27 5.01
CA LYS A 90 -11.15 -2.14 3.57
C LYS A 90 -9.94 -1.64 2.77
N PHE A 91 -8.74 -2.02 3.20
CA PHE A 91 -7.48 -1.70 2.55
C PHE A 91 -7.18 -2.76 1.48
N VAL A 92 -6.77 -2.30 0.30
CA VAL A 92 -6.37 -3.20 -0.80
C VAL A 92 -4.86 -3.41 -0.71
N LEU A 93 -4.45 -4.67 -0.53
CA LEU A 93 -3.04 -5.11 -0.52
C LEU A 93 -2.53 -5.37 -1.93
#